data_AF-A0A2S9MSS0-F1
#
_entry.id   AF-A0A2S9MSS0-F1
#
_cell.length_a   1.000
_cell.length_b   1.000
_cell.length_c   1.000
_cell.angle_alpha   90.00
_cell.angle_beta   90.00
_cell.angle_gamma   90.00
#
_symmetry.space_group_name_H-M   'P 1'
#
loop_
_entity.id
_entity.type
_entity.pdbx_description
1 polymer ?
#
loop_
_entity_poly.entity_id
_entity_poly.type
_entity_poly.pdbx_seq_one_letter_code
_entity_poly.pdbx_strand_id
1 'polypeptide(L)' 'MISAAREERAGGGSRDFLAADLAEFGIGAGVLVPPFVVYNPPRTARTDQANAAAMRELRPLLAQMARSRWVIR' A
#
# COMPACT_ATOMS: atom_id res chain seq x y z
N MET A 1 1.06 -37.68 -4.01
CA MET A 1 -0.20 -36.94 -3.79
C MET A 1 -0.62 -37.02 -2.31
N ILE A 2 0.19 -36.49 -1.38
CA ILE A 2 -0.12 -36.54 0.08
C ILE A 2 -0.01 -35.15 0.75
N SER A 3 0.61 -34.15 0.10
CA SER A 3 0.79 -32.81 0.70
C SER A 3 -0.43 -31.89 0.63
N ALA A 4 -1.28 -32.00 -0.40
CA ALA A 4 -2.42 -31.10 -0.57
C ALA A 4 -3.56 -31.31 0.45
N ALA A 5 -3.69 -32.53 0.99
CA ALA A 5 -4.76 -32.86 1.96
C ALA A 5 -4.42 -32.44 3.40
N ARG A 6 -3.18 -32.02 3.69
CA ARG A 6 -2.74 -31.62 5.04
C ARG A 6 -2.95 -30.12 5.30
N GLU A 7 -2.90 -29.28 4.27
CA GLU A 7 -3.16 -27.83 4.39
C GLU A 7 -4.64 -27.52 4.66
N GLU A 8 -5.55 -28.34 4.13
CA GLU A 8 -7.00 -28.07 4.22
C GLU A 8 -7.59 -28.31 5.63
N ARG A 9 -6.92 -29.11 6.48
CA ARG A 9 -7.37 -29.38 7.86
C ARG A 9 -6.66 -28.57 8.94
N ALA A 10 -5.55 -27.90 8.63
CA ALA A 10 -4.82 -27.06 9.60
C ALA A 10 -5.19 -25.56 9.52
N GLY A 11 -5.82 -25.13 8.42
CA GLY A 11 -6.04 -23.71 8.12
C GLY A 11 -7.30 -23.06 8.70
N GLY A 12 -8.24 -23.84 9.25
CA GLY A 12 -9.49 -23.33 9.84
C GLY A 12 -9.27 -22.73 11.24
N GLY A 13 -8.86 -23.57 12.19
CA GLY A 13 -8.68 -23.14 13.59
C GLY A 13 -7.59 -22.08 13.76
N SER A 14 -6.45 -22.20 13.08
CA SER A 14 -5.32 -21.28 13.26
C SER A 14 -5.61 -19.84 12.81
N ARG A 15 -6.48 -19.64 11.82
CA ARG A 15 -6.88 -18.31 11.36
C ARG A 15 -7.89 -17.66 12.31
N ASP A 16 -8.79 -18.47 12.87
CA ASP A 16 -9.80 -17.98 13.82
C ASP A 16 -9.15 -17.52 15.14
N PHE A 17 -8.13 -18.25 15.62
CA PHE A 17 -7.34 -17.81 16.79
C PHE A 17 -6.56 -16.53 16.50
N LEU A 18 -5.93 -16.42 15.33
CA LEU A 18 -5.22 -15.21 14.94
C LEU A 18 -6.16 -13.99 14.83
N ALA A 19 -7.38 -14.19 14.30
CA ALA A 19 -8.37 -13.13 14.20
C ALA A 19 -8.87 -12.67 15.58
N ALA A 20 -9.05 -13.60 16.53
CA ALA A 20 -9.42 -13.30 17.90
C ALA A 20 -8.33 -12.51 18.64
N ASP A 21 -7.06 -12.94 18.51
CA ASP A 21 -5.91 -12.24 19.10
C ASP A 21 -5.79 -10.82 18.55
N LEU A 22 -5.88 -10.65 17.23
CA LEU A 22 -5.80 -9.33 16.60
C LEU A 22 -6.94 -8.40 17.05
N ALA A 23 -8.16 -8.93 17.23
CA ALA A 23 -9.29 -8.18 17.76
C ALA A 23 -9.07 -7.75 19.22
N GLU A 24 -8.44 -8.57 20.07
CA GLU A 24 -8.06 -8.21 21.44
C GLU A 24 -7.05 -7.05 21.47
N PHE A 25 -6.14 -6.99 20.49
CA PHE A 25 -5.23 -5.86 20.28
C PHE A 25 -5.87 -4.65 19.57
N GLY A 26 -7.17 -4.69 19.26
CA GLY A 26 -7.89 -3.66 18.52
C GLY A 26 -7.56 -3.60 17.02
N ILE A 27 -6.77 -4.54 16.51
CA ILE A 27 -6.39 -4.69 15.11
C ILE A 27 -7.48 -5.50 14.41
N GLY A 28 -8.36 -4.83 13.66
CA GLY A 28 -9.55 -5.44 13.04
C GLY A 28 -10.83 -4.71 13.42
N ALA A 29 -10.81 -3.94 14.51
CA ALA A 29 -11.79 -2.90 14.82
C ALA A 29 -11.52 -1.59 14.05
N GLY A 30 -10.72 -1.67 12.99
CA GLY A 30 -10.45 -0.55 12.11
C GLY A 30 -11.75 -0.11 11.47
N VAL A 31 -12.25 1.05 11.87
CA VAL A 31 -13.26 1.79 11.12
C VAL A 31 -12.82 1.71 9.67
N LEU A 32 -13.61 1.02 8.85
CA LEU A 32 -13.39 0.94 7.42
C LEU A 32 -13.57 2.37 6.92
N VAL A 33 -12.46 3.13 6.88
CA VAL A 33 -12.47 4.52 6.46
C VAL A 33 -13.11 4.47 5.08
N PRO A 34 -14.31 5.05 4.91
CA PRO A 34 -14.95 5.03 3.62
C PRO A 34 -13.95 5.63 2.63
N PRO A 35 -13.78 5.04 1.44
CA PRO A 35 -12.83 5.56 0.48
C PRO A 35 -13.10 7.05 0.33
N PHE A 36 -12.16 7.87 0.79
CA PHE A 36 -12.28 9.30 0.66
C PHE A 36 -12.27 9.59 -0.83
N VAL A 37 -13.24 10.37 -1.29
CA VAL A 37 -13.25 10.78 -2.68
C VAL A 37 -12.07 11.72 -2.86
N VAL A 38 -10.98 11.20 -3.44
CA VAL A 38 -9.88 12.03 -3.89
C VAL A 38 -10.41 12.83 -5.07
N TYR A 39 -10.76 14.09 -4.82
CA TYR A 39 -11.10 15.01 -5.90
C TYR A 39 -9.86 15.22 -6.75
N ASN A 40 -9.86 14.58 -7.91
CA ASN A 40 -8.87 14.83 -8.95
C ASN A 40 -9.47 15.81 -9.96
N PRO A 41 -9.07 17.09 -9.97
CA PRO A 41 -9.59 18.05 -10.93
C PRO A 41 -9.30 17.57 -12.37
N PRO A 42 -10.17 17.92 -13.34
CA PRO A 42 -9.94 17.56 -14.74
C PRO A 42 -8.56 18.02 -15.23
N ARG A 43 -7.87 17.14 -15.96
CA ARG A 43 -6.61 17.52 -16.61
C ARG A 43 -6.90 18.54 -17.71
N THR A 44 -6.12 19.60 -17.72
CA THR A 44 -6.14 20.66 -18.72
C THR A 44 -4.72 20.88 -19.24
N ALA A 45 -4.59 21.51 -20.41
CA ALA A 45 -3.28 21.90 -20.93
C ALA A 45 -2.48 22.74 -19.92
N ARG A 46 -3.15 23.60 -19.13
CA ARG A 46 -2.53 24.41 -18.08
C ARG A 46 -1.99 23.55 -16.92
N THR A 47 -2.76 22.56 -16.46
CA THR A 47 -2.30 21.66 -15.39
C THR A 47 -1.15 20.78 -15.87
N ASP A 48 -1.16 20.37 -17.13
CA ASP A 48 -0.07 19.58 -17.71
C ASP A 48 1.22 20.40 -17.85
N GLN A 49 1.13 21.67 -18.24
CA GLN A 49 2.27 22.59 -18.25
C GLN A 49 2.83 22.82 -16.84
N ALA A 50 1.96 23.07 -15.85
CA ALA A 50 2.38 23.24 -14.46
C ALA A 50 3.07 21.98 -13.92
N ASN A 51 2.52 20.80 -14.23
CA ASN A 51 3.12 19.53 -13.87
C ASN A 51 4.48 19.30 -14.55
N ALA A 52 4.60 19.63 -15.84
CA ALA A 52 5.86 19.52 -16.57
C ALA A 52 6.94 20.43 -15.99
N ALA A 53 6.59 21.66 -15.62
CA ALA A 53 7.48 22.61 -14.96
C ALA A 53 7.92 22.10 -13.58
N ALA A 54 6.98 21.66 -12.74
CA ALA A 54 7.30 21.08 -11.43
C ALA A 54 8.23 19.85 -11.55
N MET A 55 7.92 18.95 -12.49
CA MET A 55 8.74 17.76 -12.71
C MET A 55 10.10 18.06 -13.32
N ARG A 56 10.31 19.23 -13.95
CA ARG A 56 11.64 19.66 -14.41
C ARG A 56 12.58 19.91 -13.22
N GLU A 57 12.06 20.53 -12.17
CA GLU A 57 12.79 20.82 -10.93
C GLU A 57 12.95 19.56 -10.06
N LEU A 58 11.91 18.75 -9.94
CA LEU A 58 11.90 17.60 -9.03
C LEU A 58 12.69 16.39 -9.53
N ARG A 59 12.76 16.16 -10.85
CA ARG A 59 13.44 15.00 -11.44
C ARG A 59 14.88 14.76 -10.96
N PRO A 60 15.78 15.77 -10.93
CA PRO A 60 17.15 15.54 -10.46
C PRO A 60 17.21 15.12 -8.99
N LEU A 61 16.37 15.70 -8.12
CA LEU A 61 16.29 15.38 -6.69
C LEU A 61 15.78 13.96 -6.47
N LEU A 62 14.69 13.59 -7.16
CA LEU A 62 14.14 12.24 -7.11
C LEU A 62 15.16 11.20 -7.62
N ALA A 63 15.91 11.53 -8.68
CA ALA A 63 16.96 10.66 -9.20
C ALA A 63 18.11 10.49 -8.19
N GLN A 64 18.48 11.54 -7.45
CA GLN A 64 19.47 11.46 -6.38
C GLN A 64 18.98 10.56 -5.24
N MET A 65 17.75 10.75 -4.76
CA MET A 65 17.16 9.92 -3.71
C MET A 65 17.06 8.44 -4.11
N ALA A 66 16.68 8.18 -5.37
CA ALA A 66 16.59 6.83 -5.90
C ALA A 66 17.95 6.11 -5.87
N ARG A 67 19.04 6.80 -6.20
CA ARG A 67 20.41 6.25 -6.12
C ARG A 67 20.85 6.00 -4.68
N SER A 68 20.55 6.92 -3.77
CA SER A 68 20.90 6.78 -2.34
C SER A 68 20.18 5.61 -1.66
N ARG A 69 18.98 5.24 -2.14
CA ARG A 69 18.22 4.09 -1.61
C ARG A 69 18.89 2.73 -1.88
N TRP A 70 19.85 2.67 -2.80
CA TRP A 70 20.60 1.44 -3.11
C TRP A 70 21.90 1.31 -2.31
N VAL A 71 22.35 2.38 -1.63
CA VAL A 71 23.59 2.36 -0.83
C VAL A 71 23.32 1.89 0.60
N ILE A 72 22.07 1.97 1.06
CA ILE A 72 21.62 1.40 2.34
C ILE A 72 21.01 0.03 2.05
N ARG A 73 21.84 -1.00 1.88
CA ARG A 73 21.40 -2.40 1.87
C ARG A 73 22.44 -3.30 2.50
#